data_AF-A0A954IIK8-F1
#
_entry.id   AF-A0A954IIK8-F1
#
_cell.length_a   1.000
_cell.length_b   1.000
_cell.length_c   1.000
_cell.angle_alpha   90.00
_cell.angle_beta   90.00
_cell.angle_gamma   90.00
#
_symmetry.space_group_name_H-M   'P 1'
#
loop_
_entity.id
_entity.type
_entity.pdbx_description
1 polymer ?
#
loop_
_entity_poly.entity_id
_entity_poly.type
_entity_poly.pdbx_seq_one_letter_code
_entity_poly.pdbx_strand_id
1 'polypeptide(L)'
;VEFSLEARCRQLDATADLDESQLQKLQLAGKYDIQRFFNDVDTARRQTPMGNIPQVELNRIYQSIQPLSRRYQRGLNGPGSLFEKTVRTTLRDDQLAIYEAQELERNRRRHEALVRSGIAMIELSMPLTEKQREEVVSVIMESSAPNLVSGGGYYQLLIPIRQMSRVREERLRTIFNDVEMKVIKELFRKTEPYDQILEQQGVFLVDE
;
A
#
# COMPACT_ATOMS: atom_id res chain seq x y z
N VAL A 1 -4.02 -11.55 13.83
CA VAL A 1 -4.62 -11.76 12.48
C VAL A 1 -6.13 -11.92 12.58
N GLU A 2 -6.65 -12.83 13.40
CA GLU A 2 -8.10 -13.00 13.59
C GLU A 2 -8.79 -11.74 14.13
N PHE A 3 -8.18 -11.03 15.08
CA PHE A 3 -8.65 -9.72 15.53
C PHE A 3 -8.79 -8.70 14.37
N SER A 4 -7.91 -8.77 13.37
CA SER A 4 -8.00 -7.91 12.18
C SER A 4 -9.17 -8.29 11.27
N LEU A 5 -9.55 -9.57 11.21
CA LEU A 5 -10.73 -10.02 10.48
C LEU A 5 -12.00 -9.55 11.18
N GLU A 6 -12.10 -9.72 12.49
CA GLU A 6 -13.26 -9.26 13.27
C GLU A 6 -13.46 -7.74 13.17
N ALA A 7 -12.38 -6.97 13.26
CA ALA A 7 -12.45 -5.52 13.08
C ALA A 7 -12.95 -5.16 11.67
N ARG A 8 -12.50 -5.89 10.64
CA ARG A 8 -12.93 -5.65 9.26
C ARG A 8 -14.38 -6.02 9.02
N CYS A 9 -14.87 -7.14 9.57
CA CYS A 9 -16.28 -7.51 9.50
C CYS A 9 -17.15 -6.48 10.24
N ARG A 10 -16.75 -6.04 11.44
CA ARG A 10 -17.48 -4.99 12.20
C ARG A 10 -17.52 -3.66 11.44
N GLN A 11 -16.43 -3.29 10.77
CA GLN A 11 -16.40 -2.08 9.95
C GLN A 11 -17.34 -2.19 8.75
N LEU A 12 -17.38 -3.35 8.09
CA LEU A 12 -18.28 -3.60 6.97
C LEU A 12 -19.74 -3.56 7.43
N ASP A 13 -20.03 -4.18 8.57
CA ASP A 13 -21.34 -4.20 9.20
C ASP A 13 -21.86 -2.80 9.53
N ALA A 14 -21.04 -2.00 10.23
CA ALA A 14 -21.37 -0.62 10.55
C ALA A 14 -21.56 0.29 9.31
N THR A 15 -21.11 -0.16 8.14
CA THR A 15 -21.17 0.60 6.88
C THR A 15 -22.35 0.19 6.01
N ALA A 16 -22.56 -1.11 5.90
CA ALA A 16 -23.45 -1.72 4.92
C ALA A 16 -24.67 -2.41 5.56
N ASP A 17 -24.79 -2.41 6.89
CA ASP A 17 -25.89 -3.03 7.63
C ASP A 17 -26.11 -4.49 7.19
N LEU A 18 -25.15 -5.34 7.58
CA LEU A 18 -25.12 -6.72 7.08
C LEU A 18 -26.16 -7.55 7.80
N ASP A 19 -26.83 -8.42 7.06
CA ASP A 19 -27.59 -9.49 7.70
C ASP A 19 -26.66 -10.58 8.25
N GLU A 20 -27.21 -11.43 9.13
CA GLU A 20 -26.44 -12.50 9.78
C GLU A 20 -25.80 -13.47 8.77
N SER A 21 -26.50 -13.78 7.67
CA SER A 21 -26.01 -14.68 6.62
C SER A 21 -24.85 -14.06 5.85
N GLN A 22 -24.93 -12.77 5.54
CA GLN A 22 -23.84 -12.02 4.91
C GLN A 22 -22.60 -11.99 5.81
N LEU A 23 -22.78 -11.67 7.09
CA LEU A 23 -21.71 -11.64 8.07
C LEU A 23 -21.02 -13.01 8.23
N GLN A 24 -21.79 -14.09 8.34
CA GLN A 24 -21.25 -15.45 8.47
C GLN A 24 -20.44 -15.86 7.23
N LYS A 25 -20.92 -15.56 6.02
CA LYS A 25 -20.18 -15.83 4.77
C LYS A 25 -18.84 -15.11 4.73
N LEU A 26 -18.83 -13.82 5.09
CA LEU A 26 -17.62 -13.02 5.13
C LEU A 26 -16.61 -13.51 6.17
N GLN A 27 -17.08 -13.84 7.37
CA GLN A 27 -16.23 -14.44 8.40
C GLN A 27 -15.62 -15.77 7.94
N LEU A 28 -16.41 -16.63 7.28
CA LEU A 28 -15.93 -17.91 6.77
C LEU A 28 -14.86 -17.71 5.69
N ALA A 29 -15.10 -16.82 4.72
CA ALA A 29 -14.13 -16.48 3.68
C ALA A 29 -12.83 -15.93 4.27
N GLY A 30 -12.94 -15.04 5.27
CA GLY A 30 -11.79 -14.46 5.94
C GLY A 30 -10.98 -15.46 6.76
N LYS A 31 -11.64 -16.36 7.49
CA LYS A 31 -11.00 -17.47 8.21
C LYS A 31 -10.27 -18.40 7.24
N TYR A 32 -10.87 -18.69 6.10
CA TYR A 32 -10.24 -19.52 5.07
C TYR A 32 -8.99 -18.86 4.48
N ASP A 33 -9.00 -17.55 4.22
CA ASP A 33 -7.81 -16.81 3.77
C ASP A 33 -6.65 -16.93 4.78
N ILE A 34 -6.96 -16.79 6.07
CA ILE A 34 -5.98 -16.91 7.17
C ILE A 34 -5.44 -18.34 7.24
N GLN A 35 -6.32 -19.34 7.24
CA GLN A 35 -5.94 -20.75 7.30
C GLN A 35 -5.06 -21.14 6.12
N ARG A 36 -5.45 -20.76 4.89
CA ARG A 36 -4.66 -21.02 3.68
C ARG A 36 -3.27 -20.42 3.79
N PHE A 37 -3.15 -19.19 4.29
CA PHE A 37 -1.84 -18.57 4.50
C PHE A 37 -0.97 -19.38 5.47
N PHE A 38 -1.49 -19.79 6.62
CA PHE A 38 -0.72 -20.57 7.59
C PHE A 38 -0.37 -21.98 7.08
N ASN A 39 -1.24 -22.60 6.28
CA ASN A 39 -0.90 -23.85 5.59
C ASN A 39 0.29 -23.67 4.62
N ASP A 40 0.33 -22.55 3.88
CA ASP A 40 1.44 -22.23 2.99
C ASP A 40 2.73 -21.96 3.79
N VAL A 41 2.64 -21.25 4.92
CA VAL A 41 3.76 -21.01 5.85
C VAL A 41 4.31 -22.32 6.42
N ASP A 42 3.43 -23.22 6.89
CA ASP A 42 3.85 -24.52 7.43
C ASP A 42 4.51 -25.39 6.35
N THR A 43 4.00 -25.33 5.12
CA THR A 43 4.60 -26.02 3.97
C THR A 43 6.01 -25.49 3.72
N ALA A 44 6.19 -24.16 3.66
CA ALA A 44 7.50 -23.55 3.49
C ALA A 44 8.46 -23.88 4.65
N ARG A 45 7.95 -23.87 5.90
CA ARG A 45 8.73 -24.21 7.09
C ARG A 45 9.24 -25.65 7.04
N ARG A 46 8.42 -26.60 6.59
CA ARG A 46 8.81 -28.02 6.43
C ARG A 46 9.85 -28.25 5.34
N GLN A 47 9.87 -27.39 4.33
CA GLN A 47 10.85 -27.43 3.23
C GLN A 47 12.17 -26.73 3.58
N THR A 48 12.22 -26.03 4.71
CA THR A 48 13.42 -25.31 5.16
C THR A 48 14.33 -26.28 5.92
N PRO A 49 15.57 -26.55 5.44
CA PRO A 49 16.53 -27.38 6.17
C PRO A 49 16.90 -26.77 7.52
N MET A 50 17.18 -27.62 8.51
CA MET A 50 17.60 -27.22 9.85
C MET A 50 19.13 -27.30 9.98
N GLY A 51 19.73 -26.41 10.78
CA GLY A 51 21.16 -26.43 11.10
C GLY A 51 21.98 -25.40 10.32
N ASN A 52 23.21 -25.75 9.95
CA ASN A 52 24.11 -24.84 9.22
C ASN A 52 23.75 -24.85 7.72
N ILE A 53 23.00 -23.83 7.28
CA ILE A 53 22.50 -23.71 5.91
C ILE A 53 23.53 -22.95 5.06
N PRO A 54 24.04 -23.52 3.95
CA PRO A 54 24.91 -22.81 3.02
C PRO A 54 24.26 -21.52 2.50
N GLN A 55 25.05 -20.46 2.29
CA GLN A 55 24.54 -19.16 1.85
C GLN A 55 23.68 -19.23 0.57
N VAL A 56 24.06 -20.09 -0.39
CA VAL A 56 23.31 -20.27 -1.64
C VAL A 56 21.91 -20.84 -1.38
N GLU A 57 21.80 -21.76 -0.42
CA GLU A 57 20.53 -22.38 -0.04
C GLU A 57 19.69 -21.43 0.81
N LEU A 58 20.32 -20.67 1.69
CA LEU A 58 19.68 -19.56 2.42
C LEU A 58 19.02 -18.57 1.46
N ASN A 59 19.72 -18.15 0.41
CA ASN A 59 19.19 -17.24 -0.60
C ASN A 59 17.96 -17.83 -1.33
N ARG A 60 17.96 -19.14 -1.63
CA ARG A 60 16.82 -19.82 -2.25
C ARG A 60 15.61 -19.87 -1.31
N ILE A 61 15.84 -20.12 -0.02
CA ILE A 61 14.79 -20.09 1.01
C ILE A 61 14.19 -18.68 1.10
N TYR A 62 15.03 -17.64 1.16
CA TYR A 62 14.55 -16.25 1.15
C TYR A 62 13.67 -15.93 -0.06
N GLN A 63 14.07 -16.39 -1.25
CA GLN A 63 13.29 -16.22 -2.47
C GLN A 63 11.96 -16.99 -2.41
N SER A 64 11.93 -18.19 -1.84
CA SER A 64 10.71 -19.00 -1.75
C SER A 64 9.70 -18.46 -0.72
N ILE A 65 10.15 -17.82 0.36
CA ILE A 65 9.27 -17.23 1.38
C ILE A 65 8.80 -15.81 1.03
N GLN A 66 9.48 -15.13 0.10
CA GLN A 66 9.15 -13.75 -0.27
C GLN A 66 7.69 -13.53 -0.69
N PRO A 67 7.05 -14.42 -1.48
CA PRO A 67 5.63 -14.32 -1.81
C PRO A 67 4.72 -14.33 -0.56
N LEU A 68 5.06 -15.12 0.47
CA LEU A 68 4.30 -15.18 1.73
C LEU A 68 4.45 -13.87 2.50
N SER A 69 5.67 -13.33 2.58
CA SER A 69 5.91 -12.02 3.19
C SER A 69 5.10 -10.91 2.50
N ARG A 70 5.10 -10.86 1.15
CA ARG A 70 4.28 -9.90 0.38
C ARG A 70 2.79 -10.07 0.61
N ARG A 71 2.29 -11.31 0.73
CA ARG A 71 0.87 -11.57 1.01
C ARG A 71 0.49 -11.11 2.40
N TYR A 72 1.37 -11.33 3.39
CA TYR A 72 1.17 -10.86 4.75
C TYR A 72 1.15 -9.32 4.83
N GLN A 73 2.11 -8.65 4.18
CA GLN A 73 2.20 -7.19 4.13
C GLN A 73 0.97 -6.53 3.50
N ARG A 74 0.46 -7.09 2.39
CA ARG A 74 -0.77 -6.63 1.73
C ARG A 74 -2.04 -6.85 2.56
N GLY A 75 -1.96 -7.63 3.64
CA GLY A 75 -3.09 -8.05 4.46
C GLY A 75 -3.77 -9.30 3.90
N LEU A 76 -4.02 -10.28 4.77
CA LEU A 76 -4.54 -11.59 4.36
C LEU A 76 -5.99 -11.55 3.85
N ASN A 77 -6.77 -10.55 4.27
CA ASN A 77 -8.15 -10.31 3.83
C ASN A 77 -8.25 -9.07 2.93
N GLY A 78 -7.13 -8.69 2.30
CA GLY A 78 -7.01 -7.52 1.43
C GLY A 78 -7.34 -7.82 -0.05
N PRO A 79 -6.97 -6.91 -0.97
CA PRO A 79 -7.22 -7.07 -2.39
C PRO A 79 -6.79 -8.44 -2.94
N GLY A 80 -7.67 -9.10 -3.69
CA GLY A 80 -7.41 -10.40 -4.32
C GLY A 80 -7.57 -11.61 -3.39
N SER A 81 -7.91 -11.41 -2.11
CA SER A 81 -8.22 -12.50 -1.19
C SER A 81 -9.62 -13.08 -1.45
N LEU A 82 -9.94 -14.24 -0.86
CA LEU A 82 -11.28 -14.80 -0.95
C LEU A 82 -12.30 -13.88 -0.27
N PHE A 83 -11.96 -13.33 0.89
CA PHE A 83 -12.77 -12.35 1.61
C PHE A 83 -13.21 -11.19 0.72
N GLU A 84 -12.27 -10.56 0.01
CA GLU A 84 -12.56 -9.41 -0.85
C GLU A 84 -13.47 -9.78 -2.04
N LYS A 85 -13.27 -10.96 -2.63
CA LYS A 85 -14.18 -11.49 -3.65
C LYS A 85 -15.57 -11.77 -3.07
N THR A 86 -15.63 -12.34 -1.88
CA THR A 86 -16.88 -12.65 -1.19
C THR A 86 -17.66 -11.39 -0.84
N VAL A 87 -17.01 -10.27 -0.49
CA VAL A 87 -17.68 -8.97 -0.31
C VAL A 87 -18.47 -8.60 -1.57
N ARG A 88 -17.84 -8.62 -2.74
CA ARG A 88 -18.48 -8.23 -4.01
C ARG A 88 -19.67 -9.11 -4.40
N THR A 89 -19.68 -10.38 -3.98
CA THR A 89 -20.74 -11.33 -4.34
C THR A 89 -21.80 -11.54 -3.26
N THR A 90 -21.57 -11.01 -2.04
CA THR A 90 -22.45 -11.24 -0.88
C THR A 90 -23.27 -10.00 -0.54
N LEU A 91 -22.71 -8.82 -0.79
CA LEU A 91 -23.44 -7.56 -0.63
C LEU A 91 -24.50 -7.42 -1.73
N ARG A 92 -25.62 -6.79 -1.36
CA ARG A 92 -26.59 -6.27 -2.33
C ARG A 92 -26.01 -5.04 -3.04
N ASP A 93 -26.61 -4.64 -4.16
CA ASP A 93 -26.10 -3.53 -4.98
C ASP A 93 -26.01 -2.20 -4.21
N ASP A 94 -27.00 -1.91 -3.35
CA ASP A 94 -27.03 -0.73 -2.47
C ASP A 94 -25.88 -0.75 -1.45
N GLN A 95 -25.67 -1.90 -0.81
CA GLN A 95 -24.60 -2.10 0.16
C GLN A 95 -23.21 -2.02 -0.48
N LEU A 96 -23.07 -2.61 -1.67
CA LEU A 96 -21.81 -2.62 -2.42
C LEU A 96 -21.41 -1.21 -2.84
N ALA A 97 -22.35 -0.41 -3.33
CA ALA A 97 -22.09 0.98 -3.70
C ALA A 97 -21.59 1.82 -2.51
N ILE A 98 -22.20 1.65 -1.33
CA ILE A 98 -21.76 2.31 -0.10
C ILE A 98 -20.35 1.84 0.29
N TYR A 99 -20.10 0.53 0.23
CA TYR A 99 -18.79 -0.04 0.54
C TYR A 99 -17.69 0.52 -0.38
N GLU A 100 -17.92 0.53 -1.68
CA GLU A 100 -16.96 1.01 -2.68
C GLU A 100 -16.67 2.50 -2.53
N ALA A 101 -17.70 3.33 -2.30
CA ALA A 101 -17.52 4.75 -2.04
C ALA A 101 -16.65 5.00 -0.80
N GLN A 102 -16.85 4.22 0.27
CA GLN A 102 -16.03 4.33 1.44
C GLN A 102 -14.60 3.81 1.27
N GLU A 103 -14.38 2.73 0.51
CA GLU A 103 -13.04 2.26 0.19
C GLU A 103 -12.28 3.30 -0.63
N LEU A 104 -12.93 3.93 -1.60
CA LEU A 104 -12.35 5.02 -2.38
C LEU A 104 -11.91 6.17 -1.47
N GLU A 105 -12.78 6.61 -0.56
CA GLU A 105 -12.45 7.68 0.39
C GLU A 105 -11.35 7.28 1.38
N ARG A 106 -11.33 6.03 1.84
CA ARG A 106 -10.23 5.50 2.68
C ARG A 106 -8.91 5.51 1.92
N ASN A 107 -8.90 5.08 0.66
CA ASN A 107 -7.70 5.05 -0.16
C ASN A 107 -7.20 6.46 -0.45
N ARG A 108 -8.10 7.40 -0.75
CA ARG A 108 -7.77 8.82 -0.93
C ARG A 108 -7.10 9.40 0.33
N ARG A 109 -7.70 9.21 1.52
CA ARG A 109 -7.13 9.72 2.79
C ARG A 109 -5.78 9.09 3.13
N ARG A 110 -5.60 7.80 2.88
CA ARG A 110 -4.31 7.12 3.05
C ARG A 110 -3.25 7.67 2.11
N HIS A 111 -3.62 7.88 0.85
CA HIS A 111 -2.72 8.47 -0.15
C HIS A 111 -2.28 9.88 0.27
N GLU A 112 -3.23 10.73 0.67
CA GLU A 112 -2.91 12.07 1.16
C GLU A 112 -1.97 12.04 2.39
N ALA A 113 -2.25 11.17 3.37
CA ALA A 113 -1.40 11.02 4.55
C ALA A 113 0.02 10.55 4.19
N LEU A 114 0.15 9.66 3.19
CA LEU A 114 1.44 9.22 2.68
C LEU A 114 2.18 10.37 2.00
N VAL A 115 1.51 11.12 1.12
CA VAL A 115 2.06 12.30 0.45
C VAL A 115 2.60 13.31 1.45
N ARG A 116 1.78 13.68 2.45
CA ARG A 116 2.18 14.61 3.52
C ARG A 116 3.39 14.07 4.32
N SER A 117 3.43 12.76 4.56
CA SER A 117 4.57 12.13 5.26
C SER A 117 5.85 12.15 4.43
N GLY A 118 5.76 11.96 3.11
CA GLY A 118 6.92 12.09 2.21
C GLY A 118 7.41 13.52 2.06
N ILE A 119 6.50 14.51 2.08
CA ILE A 119 6.88 15.93 2.07
C ILE A 119 7.68 16.31 3.33
N ALA A 120 7.34 15.73 4.49
CA ALA A 120 8.14 15.92 5.70
C ALA A 120 9.61 15.46 5.50
N MET A 121 9.89 14.46 4.64
CA MET A 121 11.27 14.11 4.29
C MET A 121 11.95 15.16 3.41
N ILE A 122 11.22 15.83 2.51
CA ILE A 122 11.74 16.93 1.70
C ILE A 122 12.11 18.11 2.61
N GLU A 123 11.25 18.41 3.60
CA GLU A 123 11.47 19.49 4.56
C GLU A 123 12.75 19.31 5.40
N LEU A 124 13.22 18.07 5.59
CA LEU A 124 14.53 17.81 6.23
C LEU A 124 15.71 18.30 5.40
N SER A 125 15.57 18.37 4.07
CA SER A 125 16.62 18.86 3.17
C SER A 125 16.45 20.34 2.83
N MET A 126 15.21 20.82 2.82
CA MET A 126 14.86 22.18 2.45
C MET A 126 13.51 22.56 3.08
N PRO A 127 13.48 23.45 4.10
CA PRO A 127 12.24 23.89 4.70
C PRO A 127 11.30 24.50 3.66
N LEU A 128 10.04 24.06 3.67
CA LEU A 128 9.00 24.57 2.78
C LEU A 128 8.14 25.60 3.51
N THR A 129 7.66 26.60 2.78
CA THR A 129 6.55 27.43 3.27
C THR A 129 5.25 26.65 3.27
N GLU A 130 4.27 27.08 4.08
CA GLU A 130 2.93 26.47 4.11
C GLU A 130 2.30 26.40 2.70
N LYS A 131 2.44 27.49 1.94
CA LYS A 131 1.92 27.58 0.58
C LYS A 131 2.58 26.54 -0.34
N GLN A 132 3.91 26.43 -0.30
CA GLN A 132 4.62 25.43 -1.09
C GLN A 132 4.22 24.00 -0.69
N ARG A 133 4.06 23.73 0.61
CA ARG A 133 3.63 22.41 1.10
C ARG A 133 2.28 22.02 0.51
N GLU A 134 1.26 22.87 0.62
CA GLU A 134 -0.08 22.58 0.11
C GLU A 134 -0.11 22.47 -1.42
N GLU A 135 0.66 23.31 -2.13
CA GLU A 135 0.78 23.20 -3.59
C GLU A 135 1.44 21.89 -4.02
N VAL A 136 2.48 21.41 -3.32
CA VAL A 136 3.10 20.11 -3.59
C VAL A 136 2.12 18.96 -3.33
N VAL A 137 1.38 19.00 -2.22
CA VAL A 137 0.35 17.99 -1.92
C VAL A 137 -0.67 17.95 -3.06
N SER A 138 -1.24 19.10 -3.44
CA SER A 138 -2.24 19.18 -4.53
C SER A 138 -1.68 18.63 -5.84
N VAL A 139 -0.47 19.04 -6.23
CA VAL A 139 0.16 18.59 -7.48
C VAL A 139 0.35 17.07 -7.50
N ILE A 140 0.84 16.46 -6.42
CA ILE A 140 1.04 15.00 -6.35
C ILE A 140 -0.31 14.28 -6.34
N MET A 141 -1.28 14.76 -5.57
CA MET A 141 -2.61 14.16 -5.47
C MET A 141 -3.39 14.19 -6.79
N GLU A 142 -3.17 15.22 -7.62
CA GLU A 142 -3.80 15.34 -8.94
C GLU A 142 -3.09 14.54 -10.04
N SER A 143 -1.79 14.29 -9.86
CA SER A 143 -0.96 13.63 -10.88
C SER A 143 -0.72 12.15 -10.62
N SER A 144 -1.35 11.56 -9.61
CA SER A 144 -1.14 10.15 -9.27
C SER A 144 -2.39 9.49 -8.69
N ALA A 145 -2.68 8.26 -9.11
CA ALA A 145 -3.66 7.45 -8.43
C ALA A 145 -3.24 7.08 -6.99
N PRO A 146 -4.22 6.80 -6.11
CA PRO A 146 -3.97 6.30 -4.77
C PRO A 146 -3.15 5.01 -4.82
N ASN A 147 -1.96 5.02 -4.20
CA ASN A 147 -1.16 3.82 -4.08
C ASN A 147 -1.84 2.83 -3.12
N LEU A 148 -2.28 1.68 -3.65
CA LEU A 148 -2.99 0.63 -2.90
C LEU A 148 -2.05 -0.28 -2.08
N VAL A 149 -0.74 -0.03 -2.12
CA VAL A 149 0.24 -0.88 -1.44
C VAL A 149 0.11 -0.70 0.08
N SER A 150 -0.53 -1.68 0.69
CA SER A 150 -0.59 -1.82 2.14
C SER A 150 0.75 -2.41 2.63
N GLY A 151 1.41 -1.73 3.57
CA GLY A 151 2.62 -2.23 4.24
C GLY A 151 3.61 -1.14 4.65
N GLY A 152 3.66 -0.79 5.94
CA GLY A 152 4.48 0.30 6.51
C GLY A 152 6.00 0.07 6.49
N GLY A 153 6.60 0.05 5.31
CA GLY A 153 8.04 -0.04 5.11
C GLY A 153 8.71 1.34 4.98
N TYR A 154 9.99 1.41 5.33
CA TYR A 154 10.82 2.63 5.17
C TYR A 154 10.72 3.25 3.77
N TYR A 155 10.62 2.42 2.73
CA TYR A 155 10.54 2.85 1.34
C TYR A 155 9.23 3.55 0.97
N GLN A 156 8.15 3.42 1.75
CA GLN A 156 6.89 4.10 1.46
C GLN A 156 7.05 5.63 1.47
N LEU A 157 7.90 6.16 2.33
CA LEU A 157 8.15 7.61 2.41
C LEU A 157 8.87 8.16 1.16
N LEU A 158 9.46 7.29 0.34
CA LEU A 158 10.06 7.68 -0.95
C LEU A 158 9.02 7.81 -2.06
N ILE A 159 7.85 7.18 -1.90
CA ILE A 159 6.80 7.15 -2.94
C ILE A 159 6.39 8.57 -3.35
N PRO A 160 6.08 9.51 -2.43
CA PRO A 160 5.69 10.87 -2.83
C PRO A 160 6.80 11.61 -3.58
N ILE A 161 8.07 11.40 -3.20
CA ILE A 161 9.23 11.99 -3.88
C ILE A 161 9.32 11.45 -5.32
N ARG A 162 9.08 10.15 -5.51
CA ARG A 162 9.08 9.52 -6.84
C ARG A 162 7.88 9.97 -7.68
N GLN A 163 6.68 10.06 -7.11
CA GLN A 163 5.51 10.61 -7.80
C GLN A 163 5.75 12.06 -8.24
N MET A 164 6.30 12.87 -7.35
CA MET A 164 6.68 14.26 -7.66
C MET A 164 7.70 14.34 -8.80
N SER A 165 8.64 13.39 -8.90
CA SER A 165 9.62 13.35 -10.01
C SER A 165 9.01 13.09 -11.39
N ARG A 166 7.77 12.58 -11.44
CA ARG A 166 7.01 12.36 -12.68
C ARG A 166 6.14 13.55 -13.07
N VAL A 167 5.96 14.52 -12.16
CA VAL A 167 5.29 15.78 -12.47
C VAL A 167 6.12 16.56 -13.48
N ARG A 168 5.47 17.16 -14.47
CA ARG A 168 6.12 18.06 -15.43
C ARG A 168 6.90 19.16 -14.71
N GLU A 169 8.16 19.36 -15.09
CA GLU A 169 9.04 20.34 -14.43
C GLU A 169 8.45 21.75 -14.45
N GLU A 170 7.77 22.14 -15.53
CA GLU A 170 7.12 23.45 -15.63
C GLU A 170 6.12 23.69 -14.49
N ARG A 171 5.40 22.64 -14.07
CA ARG A 171 4.44 22.70 -12.97
C ARG A 171 5.12 22.78 -11.61
N LEU A 172 6.27 22.14 -11.44
CA LEU A 172 7.04 22.26 -10.19
C LEU A 172 7.70 23.65 -10.07
N ARG A 173 8.08 24.26 -11.19
CA ARG A 173 8.66 25.61 -11.24
C ARG A 173 7.69 26.73 -10.86
N THR A 174 6.39 26.48 -10.83
CA THR A 174 5.43 27.45 -10.27
C THR A 174 5.47 27.48 -8.74
N ILE A 175 6.01 26.43 -8.11
CA ILE A 175 6.09 26.24 -6.66
C ILE A 175 7.49 26.58 -6.13
N PHE A 176 8.52 26.18 -6.88
CA PHE A 176 9.92 26.29 -6.46
C PHE A 176 10.73 27.22 -7.33
N ASN A 177 11.61 28.00 -6.70
CA ASN A 177 12.61 28.79 -7.40
C ASN A 177 13.79 27.92 -7.89
N ASP A 178 14.73 28.52 -8.64
CA ASP A 178 15.85 27.79 -9.24
C ASP A 178 16.80 27.12 -8.23
N VAL A 179 16.96 27.69 -7.03
CA VAL A 179 17.80 27.12 -5.97
C VAL A 179 17.10 25.90 -5.37
N GLU A 180 15.82 26.05 -5.04
CA GLU A 180 14.99 24.99 -4.49
C GLU A 180 14.84 23.82 -5.49
N MET A 181 14.64 24.12 -6.77
CA MET A 181 14.54 23.12 -7.83
C MET A 181 15.81 22.27 -7.97
N LYS A 182 17.00 22.82 -7.69
CA LYS A 182 18.24 22.03 -7.67
C LYS A 182 18.24 21.01 -6.54
N VAL A 183 17.76 21.39 -5.35
CA VAL A 183 17.65 20.47 -4.20
C VAL A 183 16.64 19.36 -4.50
N ILE A 184 15.48 19.72 -5.04
CA ILE A 184 14.44 18.76 -5.44
C ILE A 184 14.96 17.76 -6.48
N LYS A 185 15.65 18.22 -7.53
CA LYS A 185 16.24 17.33 -8.54
C LYS A 185 17.30 16.38 -7.96
N GLU A 186 18.09 16.86 -7.00
CA GLU A 186 19.06 16.01 -6.32
C GLU A 186 18.36 14.93 -5.46
N LEU A 187 17.24 15.26 -4.82
CA LEU A 187 16.40 14.26 -4.12
C LEU A 187 15.84 13.22 -5.09
N PHE A 188 15.38 13.64 -6.28
CA PHE A 188 14.92 12.70 -7.30
C PHE A 188 16.03 11.74 -7.73
N ARG A 189 17.23 12.26 -7.98
CA ARG A 189 18.40 11.43 -8.35
C ARG A 189 18.79 10.46 -7.25
N LYS A 190 18.76 10.88 -5.98
CA LYS A 190 19.08 10.02 -4.83
C LYS A 190 18.06 8.91 -4.62
N THR A 191 16.81 9.14 -5.01
CA THR A 191 15.71 8.18 -4.79
C THR A 191 15.45 7.26 -5.99
N GLU A 192 16.00 7.57 -7.17
CA GLU A 192 15.85 6.78 -8.40
C GLU A 192 16.25 5.30 -8.27
N PRO A 193 17.35 4.91 -7.58
CA PRO A 193 17.72 3.50 -7.45
C PRO A 193 16.68 2.65 -6.71
N TYR A 194 15.74 3.28 -5.99
CA TYR A 194 14.69 2.57 -5.26
C TYR A 194 13.46 2.26 -6.13
N ASP A 195 13.36 2.74 -7.37
CA ASP A 195 12.23 2.47 -8.26
C ASP A 195 11.99 0.97 -8.42
N GLN A 196 13.06 0.20 -8.68
CA GLN A 196 12.97 -1.25 -8.82
C GLN A 196 12.46 -1.94 -7.52
N ILE A 197 12.85 -1.43 -6.35
CA ILE A 197 12.41 -1.97 -5.06
C ILE A 197 10.93 -1.64 -4.82
N LEU A 198 10.50 -0.43 -5.16
CA LEU A 198 9.11 0.02 -5.06
C LEU A 198 8.21 -0.80 -6.00
N GLU A 199 8.63 -1.03 -7.24
CA GLU A 199 7.93 -1.89 -8.20
C GLU A 199 7.81 -3.34 -7.71
N GLN A 200 8.89 -3.92 -7.14
CA GLN A 200 8.84 -5.25 -6.53
C GLN A 200 7.88 -5.34 -5.33
N GLN A 201 7.61 -4.21 -4.67
CA GLN A 201 6.62 -4.09 -3.60
C GLN A 201 5.20 -3.85 -4.12
N GLY A 202 5.04 -3.76 -5.45
CA GLY A 202 3.76 -3.53 -6.11
C GLY A 202 3.32 -2.06 -6.12
N VAL A 203 4.26 -1.13 -5.88
CA VAL A 203 4.02 0.31 -6.04
C VAL A 203 4.16 0.63 -7.52
N PHE A 204 3.08 1.10 -8.13
CA PHE A 204 3.10 1.58 -9.51
C PHE A 204 3.14 3.10 -9.47
N LEU A 205 4.22 3.67 -10.00
CA LEU A 205 4.47 5.12 -9.95
C LEU A 205 3.75 5.90 -11.08
N VAL A 206 2.94 5.21 -11.89
CA VAL A 206 2.30 5.74 -13.10
C VAL A 206 0.90 5.13 -13.25
N ASP A 207 -0.06 5.95 -13.67
CA ASP A 207 -1.32 5.50 -14.27
C ASP A 207 -1.05 5.11 -15.72
N GLU A 208 -1.30 3.85 -16.09
CA GLU A 208 -1.55 3.49 -17.50
C GLU A 208 -2.89 4.06 -17.96
#